data_AF-A0ABD5IQV5-F1
#
_entry.id   AF-A0ABD5IQV5-F1
#
_cell.length_a   1.000
_cell.length_b   1.000
_cell.length_c   1.000
_cell.angle_alpha   90.00
_cell.angle_beta   90.00
_cell.angle_gamma   90.00
#
_symmetry.space_group_name_H-M   'P 1'
#
loop_
_entity.id
_entity.type
_entity.pdbx_description
1 polymer ?
#
loop_
_entity_poly.entity_id
_entity_poly.type
_entity_poly.pdbx_seq_one_letter_code
_entity_poly.pdbx_strand_id
1 'polypeptide(L)'
;YEAPQGEHETLLAAIWRELLNVEQVGRHDNFFELGGHSLLAVKLMAQLRRAGWGANVQTLFSTPTLSALAQAMSAQGEIDIPENRILPGGASITPEMLPLATLSQPEIDAVVAQVPGGVANVQDIYALSPLQ
;
A
#
# COMPACT_ATOMS: atom_id res chain seq x y z
N TYR A 1 0.44 30.51 1.00
CA TYR A 1 -0.70 29.65 0.66
C TYR A 1 -0.61 29.30 -0.82
N GLU A 2 -0.61 28.01 -1.14
CA GLU A 2 -0.70 27.49 -2.51
C GLU A 2 -1.74 26.37 -2.52
N ALA A 3 -2.65 26.38 -3.49
CA ALA A 3 -3.78 25.47 -3.50
C ALA A 3 -3.36 24.01 -3.79
N PRO A 4 -4.05 23.02 -3.20
CA PRO A 4 -3.89 21.60 -3.55
C PRO A 4 -4.08 21.36 -5.06
N GLN A 5 -3.27 20.48 -5.64
CA GLN A 5 -3.28 20.13 -7.06
C GLN A 5 -3.58 18.64 -7.28
N GLY A 6 -4.51 18.35 -8.20
CA GLY A 6 -4.92 16.98 -8.50
C GLY A 6 -5.82 16.37 -7.44
N GLU A 7 -6.24 15.13 -7.69
CA GLU A 7 -7.27 14.44 -6.89
C GLU A 7 -6.77 14.11 -5.47
N HIS A 8 -5.56 13.54 -5.35
CA HIS A 8 -4.98 13.16 -4.07
C HIS A 8 -4.78 14.35 -3.12
N GLU A 9 -4.15 15.43 -3.59
CA GLU A 9 -3.92 16.62 -2.76
C GLU A 9 -5.27 17.25 -2.34
N THR A 10 -6.24 17.31 -3.25
CA THR A 10 -7.57 17.90 -2.97
C THR A 10 -8.35 17.10 -1.92
N LEU A 11 -8.36 15.76 -2.04
CA LEU A 11 -9.00 14.89 -1.06
C LEU A 11 -8.32 15.00 0.30
N LEU A 12 -6.98 14.96 0.31
CA LEU A 12 -6.20 15.06 1.54
C LEU A 12 -6.43 16.40 2.24
N ALA A 13 -6.47 17.50 1.49
CA ALA A 13 -6.77 18.83 2.02
C ALA A 13 -8.18 18.91 2.61
N ALA A 14 -9.18 18.29 1.96
CA ALA A 14 -10.54 18.24 2.47
C ALA A 14 -10.59 17.53 3.84
N ILE A 15 -9.94 16.36 3.94
CA ILE A 15 -9.87 15.59 5.18
C ILE A 15 -9.12 16.38 6.28
N TRP A 16 -8.01 17.03 5.94
CA TRP A 16 -7.23 17.81 6.91
C TRP A 16 -8.01 18.98 7.47
N ARG A 17 -8.78 19.71 6.65
CA ARG A 17 -9.66 20.79 7.13
C ARG A 17 -10.66 20.28 8.16
N GLU A 18 -11.28 19.13 7.91
CA GLU A 18 -12.24 18.52 8.83
C GLU A 18 -11.58 18.05 10.13
N LEU A 19 -10.40 17.43 10.05
CA LEU A 19 -9.71 16.88 11.23
C LEU A 19 -9.05 17.95 12.10
N LEU A 20 -8.45 18.96 11.47
CA LEU A 20 -7.69 20.03 12.13
C LEU A 20 -8.58 21.25 12.44
N ASN A 21 -9.82 21.27 11.94
CA ASN A 21 -10.76 22.37 12.08
C ASN A 21 -10.17 23.70 11.59
N VAL A 22 -9.54 23.68 10.40
CA VAL A 22 -8.94 24.85 9.75
C VAL A 22 -9.72 25.20 8.48
N GLU A 23 -9.85 26.50 8.17
CA GLU A 23 -10.60 26.96 7.01
C GLU A 23 -9.94 26.55 5.68
N GLN A 24 -8.61 26.54 5.66
CA GLN A 24 -7.83 26.38 4.44
C GLN A 24 -6.54 25.61 4.74
N VAL A 25 -6.22 24.65 3.85
CA VAL A 25 -4.97 23.89 3.85
C VAL A 25 -4.30 24.08 2.50
N GLY A 26 -3.07 24.56 2.52
CA GLY A 26 -2.20 24.68 1.37
C GLY A 26 -1.40 23.41 1.11
N ARG A 27 -0.94 23.22 -0.12
CA ARG A 27 -0.17 22.03 -0.51
C ARG A 27 1.17 21.88 0.20
N HIS A 28 1.73 22.98 0.68
CA HIS A 28 3.00 23.02 1.39
C HIS A 28 2.81 23.05 2.91
N ASP A 29 1.57 22.99 3.40
CA ASP A 29 1.29 23.00 4.81
C ASP A 29 1.67 21.65 5.44
N ASN A 30 2.19 21.73 6.65
CA ASN A 30 2.60 20.59 7.44
C ASN A 30 1.49 20.20 8.42
N PHE A 31 1.14 18.91 8.44
CA PHE A 31 0.08 18.38 9.30
C PHE A 31 0.26 18.73 10.77
N PHE A 32 1.50 18.63 11.28
CA PHE A 32 1.81 18.85 12.69
C PHE A 32 1.88 20.34 13.04
N GLU A 33 2.30 21.20 12.10
CA GLU A 33 2.31 22.65 12.30
C GLU A 33 0.89 23.23 12.34
N LEU A 34 -0.05 22.61 11.64
CA LEU A 34 -1.48 22.94 11.69
C LEU A 34 -2.19 22.40 12.94
N GLY A 35 -1.46 21.81 13.90
CA GLY A 35 -2.03 21.26 15.14
C GLY A 35 -2.35 19.76 15.10
N GLY A 36 -1.90 19.06 14.06
CA GLY A 36 -2.00 17.61 13.95
C GLY A 36 -1.22 16.89 15.05
N HIS A 37 -1.75 15.77 15.56
CA HIS A 37 -1.11 14.95 16.58
C HIS A 37 -1.46 13.47 16.38
N SER A 38 -0.91 12.56 17.20
CA SER A 38 -0.98 11.11 17.00
C SER A 38 -2.42 10.57 16.83
N LEU A 39 -3.38 11.08 17.61
CA LEU A 39 -4.78 10.65 17.47
C LEU A 39 -5.42 11.15 16.16
N LEU A 40 -5.12 12.38 15.72
CA LEU A 40 -5.59 12.89 14.44
C LEU A 40 -4.93 12.16 13.27
N ALA A 41 -3.65 11.78 13.40
CA ALA A 41 -2.96 10.95 12.44
C ALA A 41 -3.66 9.58 12.27
N VAL A 42 -4.04 8.92 13.37
CA VAL A 42 -4.79 7.65 13.30
C VAL A 42 -6.16 7.84 12.64
N LYS A 43 -6.87 8.93 12.95
CA LYS A 43 -8.16 9.26 12.29
C LYS A 43 -8.00 9.53 10.80
N LEU A 44 -6.95 10.25 10.41
CA LEU A 44 -6.58 10.49 9.01
C LEU A 44 -6.39 9.16 8.27
N MET A 45 -5.58 8.25 8.81
CA MET A 45 -5.35 6.94 8.19
C MET A 45 -6.66 6.13 8.05
N ALA A 46 -7.54 6.19 9.05
CA ALA A 46 -8.83 5.52 8.98
C ALA A 46 -9.74 6.12 7.88
N GLN A 47 -9.77 7.44 7.72
CA GLN A 47 -10.53 8.10 6.65
C GLN A 47 -9.97 7.82 5.26
N LEU A 48 -8.64 7.87 5.10
CA LEU A 48 -7.97 7.52 3.84
C LEU A 48 -8.29 6.08 3.42
N ARG A 49 -8.21 5.13 4.37
CA ARG A 49 -8.57 3.73 4.12
C ARG A 49 -10.03 3.55 3.67
N ARG A 50 -10.96 4.31 4.26
CA ARG A 50 -12.38 4.29 3.85
C ARG A 50 -12.61 4.85 2.45
N ALA A 51 -11.79 5.81 2.04
CA ALA A 51 -11.79 6.37 0.70
C ALA A 51 -11.03 5.50 -0.33
N GLY A 52 -10.55 4.31 0.08
CA GLY A 52 -9.84 3.38 -0.81
C GLY A 52 -8.33 3.64 -0.93
N TRP A 53 -7.79 4.57 -0.15
CA TRP A 53 -6.39 4.96 -0.22
C TRP A 53 -5.56 4.30 0.89
N GLY A 54 -4.50 3.60 0.48
CA GLY A 54 -3.49 3.09 1.40
C GLY A 54 -2.54 4.21 1.80
N ALA A 55 -2.44 4.49 3.10
CA ALA A 55 -1.44 5.40 3.64
C ALA A 55 -0.87 4.81 4.94
N ASN A 56 0.43 5.00 5.15
CA ASN A 56 1.11 4.60 6.38
C ASN A 56 1.31 5.81 7.29
N VAL A 57 1.02 5.64 8.58
CA VAL A 57 1.29 6.67 9.59
C VAL A 57 2.78 7.05 9.62
N GLN A 58 3.68 6.10 9.35
CA GLN A 58 5.11 6.37 9.24
C GLN A 58 5.42 7.37 8.11
N THR A 59 4.73 7.26 6.97
CA THR A 59 4.85 8.20 5.84
C THR A 59 4.41 9.60 6.26
N LEU A 60 3.32 9.74 7.04
CA LEU A 60 2.91 11.04 7.57
C LEU A 60 4.00 11.67 8.46
N PHE A 61 4.70 10.87 9.27
CA PHE A 61 5.79 11.38 10.11
C PHE A 61 7.05 11.74 9.32
N SER A 62 7.39 10.98 8.27
CA SER A 62 8.56 11.24 7.44
C SER A 62 8.34 12.38 6.44
N THR A 63 7.13 12.51 5.91
CA THR A 63 6.74 13.52 4.92
C THR A 63 5.42 14.16 5.34
N PRO A 64 5.44 15.06 6.33
CA PRO A 64 4.23 15.64 6.92
C PRO A 64 3.60 16.75 6.07
N THR A 65 4.17 17.07 4.91
CA THR A 65 3.66 18.07 3.99
C THR A 65 2.58 17.47 3.09
N LEU A 66 1.49 18.21 2.85
CA LEU A 66 0.34 17.71 2.08
C LEU A 66 0.72 17.15 0.70
N SER A 67 1.49 17.89 -0.09
CA SER A 67 1.94 17.45 -1.43
C SER A 67 2.86 16.23 -1.37
N ALA A 68 3.77 16.17 -0.41
CA ALA A 68 4.69 15.05 -0.25
C ALA A 68 3.96 13.77 0.18
N LEU A 69 2.98 13.90 1.08
CA LEU A 69 2.14 12.77 1.49
C LEU A 69 1.27 12.26 0.34
N ALA A 70 0.66 13.17 -0.43
CA ALA A 70 -0.11 12.82 -1.61
C ALA A 70 0.73 12.09 -2.67
N GLN A 71 1.97 12.53 -2.92
CA GLN A 71 2.90 11.85 -3.81
C GLN A 71 3.28 10.46 -3.31
N ALA A 72 3.59 10.33 -2.02
CA ALA A 72 3.94 9.05 -1.43
C ALA A 72 2.78 8.04 -1.50
N MET A 73 1.54 8.50 -1.37
CA MET A 73 0.35 7.67 -1.55
C MET A 73 0.14 7.25 -3.00
N SER A 74 0.37 8.15 -3.97
CA SER A 74 0.30 7.81 -5.41
C SER A 74 1.32 6.75 -5.79
N ALA A 75 2.52 6.76 -5.20
CA ALA A 75 3.55 5.76 -5.44
C ALA A 75 3.25 4.39 -4.81
N GLN A 76 2.39 4.34 -3.77
CA GLN A 76 1.98 3.09 -3.12
C GLN A 76 0.75 2.43 -3.78
N GLY A 77 0.07 3.12 -4.69
CA GLY A 77 -1.12 2.65 -5.41
C GLY A 77 -0.87 1.77 -6.64
N GLU A 78 0.38 1.57 -7.05
CA GLU A 78 0.76 0.78 -8.24
C GLU A 78 1.67 -0.40 -7.88
N ILE A 79 1.29 -1.21 -6.88
CA ILE A 79 1.75 -2.61 -6.89
C ILE A 79 0.75 -3.37 -7.76
N ASP A 80 1.04 -3.47 -9.05
CA ASP A 80 0.34 -4.38 -9.97
C ASP A 80 0.65 -5.81 -9.48
N ILE A 81 -0.23 -6.36 -8.65
CA ILE A 81 -0.12 -7.72 -8.14
C ILE A 81 -0.60 -8.63 -9.26
N PRO A 82 0.28 -9.42 -9.88
CA PRO A 82 -0.14 -10.34 -10.93
C PRO A 82 -1.14 -11.34 -10.35
N GLU A 83 -2.11 -11.76 -11.16
CA GLU A 83 -3.05 -12.82 -10.77
C GLU A 83 -2.28 -14.04 -10.25
N ASN A 84 -2.67 -14.58 -9.10
CA ASN A 84 -2.08 -15.83 -8.62
C ASN A 84 -2.44 -16.96 -9.58
N ARG A 85 -1.42 -17.48 -10.28
CA ARG A 85 -1.59 -18.55 -11.28
C ARG A 85 -1.43 -19.95 -10.68
N ILE A 86 -1.00 -20.09 -9.42
CA ILE A 86 -0.87 -21.39 -8.76
C ILE A 86 -2.24 -21.84 -8.25
N LEU A 87 -2.98 -22.55 -9.11
CA LEU A 87 -4.27 -23.13 -8.74
C LEU A 87 -4.08 -24.40 -7.89
N PRO A 88 -4.87 -24.58 -6.81
CA PRO A 88 -4.84 -25.81 -6.02
C PRO A 88 -5.26 -27.00 -6.88
N GLY A 89 -4.37 -27.98 -7.02
CA GLY A 89 -4.57 -29.16 -7.86
C GLY A 89 -3.95 -29.11 -9.26
N GLY A 90 -3.16 -28.07 -9.58
CA GLY A 90 -2.35 -28.02 -10.80
C GLY A 90 -1.30 -29.15 -10.84
N ALA A 91 -0.98 -29.65 -12.04
CA ALA A 91 -0.02 -30.75 -12.22
C ALA A 91 1.45 -30.31 -12.06
N SER A 92 1.76 -29.02 -12.26
CA SER A 92 3.11 -28.45 -12.16
C SER A 92 3.07 -26.95 -11.91
N ILE A 93 4.11 -26.42 -11.27
CA ILE A 93 4.37 -24.98 -11.14
C ILE A 93 5.47 -24.65 -12.15
N THR A 94 5.21 -23.67 -13.02
CA THR A 94 6.18 -23.23 -14.03
C THR A 94 6.71 -21.82 -13.70
N PRO A 95 7.92 -21.45 -14.15
CA PRO A 95 8.49 -20.11 -13.94
C PRO A 95 7.55 -18.96 -14.35
N GLU A 96 6.75 -19.14 -15.40
CA GLU A 96 5.80 -18.14 -15.89
C GLU A 96 4.63 -17.85 -14.91
N MET A 97 4.44 -18.72 -13.92
CA MET A 97 3.44 -18.57 -12.85
C MET A 97 3.99 -17.81 -11.64
N LEU A 98 5.30 -17.54 -11.59
CA LEU A 98 6.00 -16.87 -10.50
C LEU A 98 6.59 -15.53 -10.97
N PRO A 99 5.78 -14.57 -11.46
CA PRO A 99 6.28 -13.31 -12.03
C PRO A 99 7.06 -12.45 -11.02
N LEU A 100 6.93 -12.73 -9.72
CA LEU A 100 7.64 -12.03 -8.65
C LEU A 100 8.91 -12.75 -8.16
N ALA A 101 9.24 -13.92 -8.71
CA ALA A 101 10.43 -14.69 -8.33
C ALA A 101 11.20 -15.19 -9.55
N THR A 102 12.51 -14.98 -9.57
CA THR A 102 13.38 -15.51 -10.64
C THR A 102 13.83 -16.92 -10.28
N LEU A 103 12.96 -17.92 -10.51
CA LEU A 103 13.27 -19.34 -10.32
C LEU A 103 13.25 -20.07 -11.67
N SER A 104 14.25 -20.91 -11.89
CA SER A 104 14.24 -21.86 -13.00
C SER A 104 13.38 -23.08 -12.66
N GLN A 105 12.88 -23.79 -13.68
CA GLN A 105 12.10 -25.02 -13.49
C GLN A 105 12.77 -26.05 -12.55
N PRO A 106 14.08 -26.36 -12.66
CA PRO A 106 14.70 -27.32 -11.74
C PRO A 106 14.74 -26.83 -10.28
N GLU A 107 14.82 -25.52 -10.05
CA GLU A 107 14.75 -24.96 -8.69
C GLU A 107 13.33 -25.06 -8.12
N ILE A 108 12.31 -24.82 -8.95
CA ILE A 108 10.90 -24.99 -8.57
C ILE A 108 10.64 -26.46 -8.23
N ASP A 109 11.08 -27.40 -9.06
CA ASP A 109 10.90 -28.83 -8.84
C ASP A 109 11.60 -29.30 -7.55
N ALA A 110 12.80 -28.76 -7.27
CA ALA A 110 13.53 -29.05 -6.04
C ALA A 110 12.83 -28.53 -4.78
N VAL A 111 12.14 -27.39 -4.86
CA VAL A 111 11.31 -26.87 -3.76
C VAL A 111 10.06 -27.72 -3.58
N VAL A 112 9.35 -28.06 -4.66
CA VAL A 112 8.15 -28.91 -4.64
C VAL A 112 8.47 -30.29 -4.05
N ALA A 113 9.62 -30.88 -4.39
CA ALA A 113 10.04 -32.19 -3.88
C ALA A 113 10.26 -32.21 -2.36
N GLN A 114 10.48 -31.06 -1.73
CA GLN A 114 10.64 -30.94 -0.27
C GLN A 114 9.29 -30.81 0.46
N VAL A 115 8.17 -30.65 -0.26
CA VAL A 115 6.84 -30.45 0.32
C VAL A 115 6.05 -31.77 0.32
N PRO A 116 5.67 -32.30 1.50
CA PRO A 116 4.78 -33.44 1.59
C PRO A 116 3.43 -33.14 0.90
N GLY A 117 3.01 -34.01 -0.02
CA GLY A 117 1.82 -33.78 -0.86
C GLY A 117 2.10 -33.09 -2.21
N GLY A 118 3.36 -32.74 -2.49
CA GLY A 118 3.80 -32.20 -3.78
C GLY A 118 3.13 -30.88 -4.15
N VAL A 119 2.96 -30.63 -5.45
CA VAL A 119 2.40 -29.37 -6.00
C VAL A 119 1.05 -29.01 -5.39
N ALA A 120 0.22 -30.01 -5.06
CA ALA A 120 -1.11 -29.79 -4.48
C ALA A 120 -1.08 -29.07 -3.12
N ASN A 121 0.08 -29.05 -2.45
CA ASN A 121 0.28 -28.41 -1.16
C ASN A 121 1.17 -27.14 -1.25
N VAL A 122 1.44 -26.65 -2.46
CA VAL A 122 2.21 -25.42 -2.69
C VAL A 122 1.25 -24.32 -3.10
N GLN A 123 1.36 -23.15 -2.46
CA GLN A 123 0.54 -21.98 -2.74
C GLN A 123 1.44 -20.76 -2.88
N ASP A 124 1.14 -19.90 -3.86
CA ASP A 124 1.78 -18.58 -3.94
C ASP A 124 1.07 -17.64 -2.96
N ILE A 125 1.76 -17.20 -1.91
CA ILE A 125 1.20 -16.33 -0.87
C ILE A 125 1.92 -14.99 -0.93
N TYR A 126 1.19 -13.95 -1.36
CA TYR A 126 1.68 -12.58 -1.29
C TYR A 126 1.36 -11.97 0.07
N ALA A 127 2.39 -11.49 0.78
CA ALA A 127 2.21 -10.73 2.01
C ALA A 127 1.78 -9.30 1.67
N LEU A 128 0.49 -9.09 1.42
CA LEU A 128 -0.08 -7.74 1.26
C LEU A 128 -0.77 -7.29 2.55
N SER A 129 0.01 -7.16 3.63
CA SER A 129 -0.19 -6.22 4.75
C SER A 129 0.74 -6.55 5.94
N PRO A 130 1.27 -5.53 6.65
CA PRO A 130 1.75 -5.73 8.01
C PRO A 130 0.52 -5.84 8.91
N LEU A 131 0.07 -7.07 9.21
CA LEU A 131 -0.73 -7.48 10.39
C LEU A 131 -1.45 -8.82 10.10
N GLN A 132 -0.82 -9.92 10.51
CA GLN A 132 -1.52 -11.00 11.20
C GLN A 132 -1.14 -10.93 12.68
#